data_AF-A0A7S3J361-F1
#
_entry.id   AF-A0A7S3J361-F1
#
_cell.length_a   1.000
_cell.length_b   1.000
_cell.length_c   1.000
_cell.angle_alpha   90.00
_cell.angle_beta   90.00
_cell.angle_gamma   90.00
#
_symmetry.space_group_name_H-M   'P 1'
#
loop_
_entity.id
_entity.type
_entity.pdbx_description
1 polymer ?
#
loop_
_entity_poly.entity_id
_entity_poly.type
_entity_poly.pdbx_seq_one_letter_code
_entity_poly.pdbx_strand_id
1 'polypeptide(L)'
;MLVGLPPFYSENRKIMFNNILYHEPDFPESLSAEVVDLMEKLLEKDPKERLGSFSENCEGIVQHKWFEVIDFDSIASKSMKPPFIPDMSKDGLNYFDEEFTSTNIQPQIDDFSFGNSLDSTDDFFSDFDFQMTEDTE
;
A
#
# COMPACT_ATOMS: atom_id res chain seq x y z
N MET A 1 9.67 -4.43 4.89
CA MET A 1 9.15 -5.48 5.79
C MET A 1 10.20 -6.53 6.12
N LEU A 2 10.75 -7.24 5.13
CA LEU A 2 11.72 -8.33 5.39
C LEU A 2 13.13 -7.86 5.73
N VAL A 3 13.66 -6.88 4.98
CA VAL A 3 15.02 -6.34 5.19
C VAL A 3 15.02 -5.01 5.95
N GLY A 4 13.85 -4.37 6.08
CA GLY A 4 13.70 -3.08 6.77
C GLY A 4 14.20 -1.85 6.01
N LEU A 5 14.80 -2.02 4.83
CA LEU A 5 15.29 -0.93 3.97
C LEU A 5 14.67 -0.99 2.56
N PRO A 6 14.60 0.14 1.84
CA PRO A 6 14.19 0.15 0.43
C PRO A 6 15.21 -0.59 -0.47
N PRO A 7 14.77 -1.34 -1.49
CA PRO A 7 15.64 -2.21 -2.31
C PRO A 7 16.67 -1.47 -3.18
N PHE A 8 16.43 -0.19 -3.49
CA PHE A 8 17.33 0.64 -4.32
C PHE A 8 17.84 1.88 -3.57
N TYR A 9 17.94 1.82 -2.24
CA TYR A 9 18.23 2.98 -1.42
C TYR A 9 19.59 3.62 -1.72
N SER A 10 19.61 4.96 -1.79
CA SER A 10 20.82 5.77 -1.83
C SER A 10 20.48 7.19 -1.38
N GLU A 11 21.37 7.82 -0.60
CA GLU A 11 21.22 9.23 -0.20
C GLU A 11 21.19 10.17 -1.41
N ASN A 12 21.93 9.83 -2.47
CA ASN A 12 21.89 10.56 -3.72
C ASN A 12 20.73 10.08 -4.58
N ARG A 13 19.72 10.95 -4.76
CA ARG A 13 18.52 10.66 -5.57
C ARG A 13 18.84 10.25 -7.01
N LYS A 14 19.87 10.81 -7.64
CA LYS A 14 20.24 10.44 -9.01
C LYS A 14 20.74 9.01 -9.10
N ILE A 15 21.51 8.58 -8.10
CA ILE A 15 21.99 7.19 -8.00
C ILE A 15 20.81 6.27 -7.71
N MET A 16 19.93 6.63 -6.78
CA MET A 16 18.70 5.86 -6.50
C MET A 16 17.85 5.64 -7.75
N PHE A 17 17.61 6.68 -8.57
CA PHE A 17 16.87 6.52 -9.82
C PHE A 17 17.61 5.64 -10.84
N ASN A 18 18.94 5.78 -10.94
CA ASN A 18 19.72 4.91 -11.82
C ASN A 18 19.60 3.44 -11.37
N ASN A 19 19.69 3.17 -10.07
CA ASN A 19 19.54 1.84 -9.50
C ASN A 19 18.15 1.25 -9.78
N ILE A 20 17.08 2.06 -9.64
CA ILE A 20 15.72 1.63 -9.98
C ILE A 20 15.62 1.22 -11.45
N LEU A 21 16.25 1.96 -12.36
CA LEU A 21 16.16 1.71 -13.80
C LEU A 21 17.02 0.52 -14.26
N TYR A 22 18.20 0.33 -13.70
CA TYR A 22 19.23 -0.51 -14.32
C TYR A 22 19.91 -1.51 -13.39
N HIS A 23 19.75 -1.39 -12.08
CA HIS A 23 20.41 -2.28 -11.12
C HIS A 23 19.43 -3.29 -10.56
N GLU A 24 19.91 -4.51 -10.31
CA GLU A 24 19.16 -5.53 -9.59
C GLU A 24 19.33 -5.35 -8.08
N PRO A 25 18.27 -5.50 -7.28
CA PRO A 25 18.36 -5.31 -5.84
C PRO A 25 19.22 -6.39 -5.18
N ASP A 26 20.02 -6.00 -4.18
CA ASP A 26 20.81 -6.95 -3.40
C ASP A 26 19.97 -7.59 -2.29
N PHE A 27 20.03 -8.91 -2.19
CA PHE A 27 19.28 -9.68 -1.19
C PHE A 27 20.21 -10.31 -0.14
N PRO A 28 19.95 -10.11 1.17
CA PRO A 28 20.70 -10.77 2.22
C PRO A 28 20.55 -12.31 2.19
N GLU A 29 21.62 -13.03 2.55
CA GLU A 29 21.63 -14.51 2.64
C GLU A 29 20.64 -15.07 3.67
N SER A 30 20.11 -14.25 4.57
CA SER A 30 19.10 -14.64 5.55
C SER A 30 17.72 -14.92 4.95
N LEU A 31 17.49 -14.52 3.70
CA LEU A 31 16.22 -14.72 3.02
C LEU A 31 16.15 -16.11 2.38
N SER A 32 14.95 -16.72 2.39
CA SER A 32 14.76 -17.99 1.69
C SER A 32 14.74 -17.78 0.17
N ALA A 33 15.07 -18.84 -0.58
CA ALA A 33 15.11 -18.78 -2.04
C ALA A 33 13.75 -18.41 -2.64
N GLU A 34 12.66 -18.87 -2.04
CA GLU A 34 11.28 -18.59 -2.50
C GLU A 34 10.93 -17.10 -2.36
N VAL A 35 11.42 -16.43 -1.31
CA VAL A 35 11.22 -14.98 -1.15
C VAL A 35 12.03 -14.22 -2.18
N VAL A 36 13.29 -14.60 -2.37
CA VAL A 36 14.18 -13.92 -3.33
C VAL A 36 13.60 -14.02 -4.73
N ASP A 37 13.19 -15.21 -5.16
CA ASP A 37 12.51 -15.45 -6.43
C ASP A 37 11.22 -14.60 -6.57
N LEU A 38 10.41 -14.50 -5.52
CA LEU A 38 9.23 -13.62 -5.53
C LEU A 38 9.61 -12.16 -5.74
N MET A 39 10.61 -11.66 -4.99
CA MET A 39 11.02 -10.26 -5.06
C MET A 39 11.63 -9.90 -6.39
N GLU A 40 12.48 -10.76 -6.97
CA GLU A 40 13.04 -10.58 -8.31
C GLU A 40 11.93 -10.43 -9.35
N LYS A 41 10.96 -11.35 -9.37
CA LYS A 41 9.87 -11.30 -10.35
C LYS A 41 8.91 -10.13 -10.15
N LEU A 42 8.72 -9.64 -8.92
CA LEU A 42 7.92 -8.44 -8.64
C LEU A 42 8.68 -7.15 -8.97
N LEU A 43 10.01 -7.15 -8.86
CA LEU A 43 10.88 -5.99 -9.14
C LEU A 43 11.43 -5.99 -10.57
N GLU A 44 10.96 -6.92 -11.42
CA GLU A 44 11.24 -6.99 -12.85
C GLU A 44 11.02 -5.63 -13.52
N LYS A 45 12.01 -5.21 -14.31
CA LYS A 45 12.07 -3.89 -14.92
C LYS A 45 11.06 -3.75 -16.03
N ASP A 46 10.90 -4.79 -16.87
CA ASP A 46 9.87 -4.80 -17.90
C ASP A 46 8.50 -5.06 -17.26
N PRO A 47 7.57 -4.10 -17.26
CA PRO A 47 6.24 -4.31 -16.72
C PRO A 47 5.48 -5.47 -17.38
N LYS A 48 5.85 -5.90 -18.59
CA LYS A 48 5.19 -7.03 -19.27
C LYS A 48 5.58 -8.39 -18.72
N GLU A 49 6.83 -8.52 -18.29
CA GLU A 49 7.39 -9.76 -17.74
C GLU A 49 7.24 -9.83 -16.21
N ARG A 50 6.89 -8.70 -15.57
CA ARG A 50 6.67 -8.63 -14.13
C ARG A 50 5.57 -9.58 -13.67
N LEU A 51 5.81 -10.26 -12.55
CA LEU A 51 4.83 -11.15 -11.95
C LEU A 51 3.52 -10.43 -11.70
N GLY A 52 2.44 -11.05 -12.16
CA GLY A 52 1.08 -10.54 -12.06
C GLY A 52 0.65 -9.60 -13.20
N SER A 53 1.46 -9.51 -14.26
CA SER A 53 1.10 -8.78 -15.47
C SER A 53 0.24 -9.60 -16.46
N PHE A 54 -0.53 -8.88 -17.29
CA PHE A 54 -1.33 -9.37 -18.43
C PHE A 54 -2.18 -10.63 -18.21
N SER A 55 -1.59 -11.81 -18.39
CA SER A 55 -2.31 -13.09 -18.46
C SER A 55 -2.55 -13.72 -17.10
N GLU A 56 -1.71 -13.42 -16.12
CA GLU A 56 -1.78 -14.06 -14.79
C GLU A 56 -2.51 -13.20 -13.75
N ASN A 57 -2.62 -11.88 -13.98
CA ASN A 57 -3.24 -10.94 -13.03
C ASN A 57 -2.80 -11.24 -11.58
N CYS A 58 -3.70 -11.12 -10.61
CA CYS A 58 -3.43 -11.43 -9.22
C CYS A 58 -3.12 -12.92 -8.98
N GLU A 59 -3.58 -13.81 -9.87
CA GLU A 59 -3.52 -15.26 -9.71
C GLU A 59 -2.07 -15.76 -9.72
N GLY A 60 -1.23 -15.23 -10.61
CA GLY A 60 0.20 -15.60 -10.66
C GLY A 60 0.95 -15.27 -9.35
N ILE A 61 0.54 -14.18 -8.67
CA ILE A 61 1.11 -13.81 -7.37
C ILE A 61 0.64 -14.80 -6.29
N VAL A 62 -0.66 -15.09 -6.24
CA VAL A 62 -1.28 -16.00 -5.26
C VAL A 62 -0.72 -17.41 -5.36
N GLN A 63 -0.45 -17.90 -6.57
CA GLN A 63 0.10 -19.24 -6.82
C GLN A 63 1.61 -19.35 -6.59
N HIS A 64 2.30 -18.26 -6.26
CA HIS A 64 3.74 -18.28 -6.02
C HIS A 64 4.08 -19.16 -4.80
N LYS A 65 5.18 -19.94 -4.89
CA LYS A 65 5.61 -20.86 -3.83
C LYS A 65 5.76 -20.22 -2.45
N TRP A 66 6.13 -18.94 -2.42
CA TRP A 66 6.21 -18.18 -1.17
C TRP A 66 4.88 -18.17 -0.38
N PHE A 67 3.75 -18.20 -1.08
CA PHE A 67 2.41 -18.21 -0.49
C PHE A 67 1.78 -19.61 -0.40
N GLU A 68 2.53 -20.69 -0.67
CA GLU A 68 1.99 -22.07 -0.64
C GLU A 68 1.36 -22.44 0.72
N VAL A 69 1.86 -21.87 1.81
CA VAL A 69 1.34 -22.10 3.17
C VAL A 69 0.11 -21.25 3.52
N ILE A 70 -0.29 -20.34 2.63
CA ILE A 70 -1.37 -19.39 2.86
C ILE A 70 -2.66 -19.89 2.22
N ASP A 71 -3.68 -20.06 3.07
CA ASP A 71 -5.05 -20.25 2.61
C ASP A 71 -5.73 -18.88 2.42
N PHE A 72 -5.87 -18.47 1.16
CA PHE A 72 -6.46 -17.19 0.79
C PHE A 72 -7.98 -17.13 1.04
N ASP A 73 -8.69 -18.27 0.99
CA ASP A 73 -10.13 -18.31 1.31
C ASP A 73 -10.35 -18.10 2.81
N SER A 74 -9.46 -18.66 3.64
CA SER A 74 -9.47 -18.41 5.09
C SER A 74 -9.13 -16.95 5.44
N ILE A 75 -8.24 -16.30 4.66
CA ILE A 75 -7.97 -14.86 4.81
C ILE A 75 -9.19 -14.03 4.41
N ALA A 76 -9.79 -14.33 3.26
CA ALA A 76 -10.96 -13.60 2.75
C ALA A 76 -12.16 -13.69 3.70
N SER A 77 -12.39 -14.87 4.28
CA SER A 77 -13.42 -15.10 5.31
C SER A 77 -13.05 -14.60 6.70
N LYS A 78 -11.85 -14.01 6.88
CA LYS A 78 -11.31 -13.53 8.16
C LYS A 78 -11.24 -14.62 9.24
N SER A 79 -11.12 -15.88 8.85
CA SER A 79 -11.06 -17.02 9.76
C SER A 79 -9.64 -17.35 10.23
N MET A 80 -8.63 -16.95 9.45
CA MET A 80 -7.22 -17.05 9.85
C MET A 80 -6.86 -16.01 10.92
N LYS A 81 -6.28 -16.45 12.04
CA LYS A 81 -5.83 -15.55 13.11
C LYS A 81 -4.61 -14.74 12.63
N PRO A 82 -4.63 -13.39 12.74
CA PRO A 82 -3.47 -12.58 12.37
C PRO A 82 -2.29 -12.83 13.31
N PRO A 83 -1.04 -12.72 12.82
CA PRO A 83 0.15 -12.95 13.63
C PRO A 83 0.36 -11.87 14.72
N PHE A 84 -0.18 -10.67 14.50
CA PHE A 84 -0.16 -9.57 15.44
C PHE A 84 -1.59 -9.11 15.70
N ILE A 85 -1.95 -9.01 16.98
CA ILE A 85 -3.22 -8.43 17.43
C ILE A 85 -2.89 -7.16 18.20
N PRO A 86 -3.29 -5.98 17.70
CA PRO A 86 -3.03 -4.72 18.40
C PRO A 86 -3.77 -4.67 19.73
N ASP A 87 -3.13 -4.12 20.75
CA ASP A 87 -3.73 -3.80 22.03
C ASP A 87 -4.50 -2.49 21.93
N MET A 88 -5.83 -2.60 22.08
CA MET A 88 -6.77 -1.49 22.04
C MET A 88 -7.28 -1.12 23.44
N SER A 89 -6.52 -1.44 24.49
CA SER A 89 -6.90 -1.17 25.89
C SER A 89 -7.04 0.32 26.24
N LYS A 90 -6.37 1.22 25.50
CA LYS A 90 -6.50 2.68 25.61
C LYS A 90 -7.54 3.19 24.60
N ASP A 91 -7.52 4.50 24.30
CA ASP A 91 -8.39 5.14 23.30
C ASP A 91 -8.15 4.69 21.85
N GLY A 92 -7.38 3.62 21.62
CA GLY A 92 -6.99 3.13 20.30
C GLY A 92 -5.99 4.01 19.54
N LEU A 93 -5.57 5.14 20.12
CA LEU A 93 -4.68 6.12 19.48
C LEU A 93 -3.19 5.80 19.63
N ASN A 94 -2.84 4.76 20.40
CA ASN A 94 -1.46 4.36 20.70
C ASN A 94 -0.65 3.83 19.51
N TYR A 95 -1.27 3.69 18.34
CA TYR A 95 -0.62 3.30 17.08
C TYR A 95 -0.43 4.47 16.11
N PHE A 96 -0.80 5.69 16.52
CA PHE A 96 -0.66 6.91 15.74
C PHE A 96 0.38 7.83 16.39
N ASP A 97 1.02 8.67 15.57
CA ASP A 97 1.99 9.64 16.06
C ASP A 97 1.32 10.71 16.95
N GLU A 98 2.02 11.13 18.00
CA GLU A 98 1.57 12.16 18.93
C GLU A 98 1.40 13.52 18.25
N GLU A 99 2.19 13.78 17.19
CA GLU A 99 2.07 14.99 16.37
C GLU A 99 0.64 15.16 15.83
N PHE A 100 0.00 14.07 15.38
CA PHE A 100 -1.36 14.13 14.82
C PHE A 100 -2.43 14.03 15.88
N THR A 101 -2.27 13.14 16.86
CA THR A 101 -3.30 12.92 17.90
C THR A 101 -3.45 14.10 18.85
N SER A 102 -2.43 14.97 18.93
CA SER A 102 -2.47 16.21 19.72
C SER A 102 -2.92 17.43 18.92
N THR A 103 -3.13 17.31 17.62
CA THR A 103 -3.50 18.44 16.75
C THR A 103 -4.98 18.81 16.90
N ASN A 104 -5.30 20.08 16.65
CA ASN A 104 -6.67 20.56 16.65
C ASN A 104 -7.48 19.91 15.51
N ILE A 105 -8.56 19.22 15.86
CA ILE A 105 -9.46 18.52 14.92
C ILE A 105 -10.43 19.46 14.18
N GLN A 106 -10.42 20.76 14.49
CA GLN A 106 -11.26 21.73 13.80
C GLN A 106 -10.72 21.97 12.38
N PRO A 107 -11.59 21.94 11.36
CA PRO A 107 -11.20 22.19 9.99
C PRO A 107 -10.57 23.58 9.89
N GLN A 108 -9.37 23.64 9.30
CA GLN A 108 -8.75 24.91 8.97
C GLN A 108 -9.45 25.41 7.70
N ILE A 109 -10.27 26.45 7.85
CA ILE A 109 -10.85 27.15 6.70
C ILE A 109 -9.78 28.11 6.23
N ASP A 110 -9.00 27.70 5.24
CA ASP A 110 -8.09 28.62 4.56
C ASP A 110 -8.93 29.63 3.77
N ASP A 111 -8.77 30.93 4.08
CA ASP A 111 -9.31 32.04 3.30
C ASP A 111 -8.56 32.15 1.96
N PHE A 112 -8.66 31.12 1.11
CA PHE A 112 -8.30 31.23 -0.28
C PHE A 112 -9.31 32.17 -0.93
N SER A 113 -8.94 33.44 -1.05
CA SER A 113 -9.60 34.38 -1.96
C SER A 113 -9.29 34.02 -3.43
N PHE A 114 -9.58 32.77 -3.80
CA PHE A 114 -9.83 32.41 -5.19
C PHE A 114 -11.21 32.97 -5.50
N GLY A 115 -11.20 34.09 -6.23
CA GLY A 115 -12.32 35.03 -6.42
C GLY A 115 -13.73 34.50 -6.25
N ASN A 116 -14.52 35.26 -5.48
CA ASN A 116 -15.99 35.25 -5.41
C ASN A 116 -16.68 34.95 -6.76
N SER A 117 -16.79 33.66 -7.10
CA SER A 117 -17.66 33.16 -8.16
C SER A 117 -18.34 31.90 -7.64
N LEU A 118 -19.07 32.08 -6.54
CA LEU A 118 -19.84 31.09 -5.80
C LEU A 118 -21.14 30.69 -6.52
N ASP A 119 -21.11 30.60 -7.85
CA ASP A 119 -22.30 30.32 -8.69
C ASP A 119 -21.98 29.37 -9.86
N SER A 120 -20.77 28.81 -9.94
CA SER A 120 -20.40 27.89 -11.05
C SER A 120 -19.49 26.72 -10.64
N THR A 121 -19.21 26.55 -9.35
CA THR A 121 -18.39 25.44 -8.82
C THR A 121 -19.22 24.33 -8.16
N ASP A 122 -20.48 24.59 -7.79
CA ASP A 122 -21.34 23.59 -7.13
C ASP A 122 -21.64 22.39 -8.04
N ASP A 123 -21.74 22.62 -9.35
CA ASP A 123 -21.90 21.54 -10.33
C ASP A 123 -20.67 20.61 -10.41
N PHE A 124 -19.47 21.10 -10.08
CA PHE A 124 -18.22 20.33 -10.22
C PHE A 124 -18.13 19.16 -9.24
N PHE A 125 -18.79 19.26 -8.07
CA PHE A 125 -18.82 18.23 -7.03
C PHE A 125 -20.23 17.67 -6.78
N SER A 126 -21.16 17.89 -7.71
CA SER A 126 -22.57 17.47 -7.56
C SER A 126 -22.76 15.96 -7.35
N ASP A 127 -21.87 15.13 -7.90
CA ASP A 127 -21.85 13.66 -7.74
C ASP A 127 -20.85 13.18 -6.67
N PHE A 128 -20.40 14.04 -5.76
CA PHE A 128 -19.44 13.67 -4.71
C PHE A 128 -20.08 12.88 -3.56
N ASP A 129 -21.30 13.25 -3.17
CA ASP A 129 -21.97 12.66 -2.02
C ASP A 129 -22.37 11.21 -2.31
N PHE A 130 -21.87 10.29 -1.49
CA PHE A 130 -22.19 8.87 -1.56
C PHE A 130 -22.60 8.35 -0.18
N GLN A 131 -23.69 7.60 -0.14
CA GLN A 131 -24.10 6.84 1.04
C GLN A 131 -24.20 5.37 0.65
N MET A 132 -23.45 4.52 1.36
CA MET A 132 -23.52 3.08 1.18
C MET A 132 -24.93 2.60 1.52
N THR A 133 -25.66 2.09 0.52
CA THR A 133 -26.89 1.33 0.73
C THR A 133 -26.49 -0.13 0.89
N GLU A 134 -26.88 -0.76 2.00
CA GLU A 134 -26.79 -2.22 2.10
C GLU A 134 -27.77 -2.80 1.08
N ASP A 135 -27.25 -3.24 -0.06
CA ASP A 135 -28.00 -4.08 -0.98
C ASP A 135 -28.30 -5.39 -0.24
N THR A 136 -29.51 -5.47 0.33
CA THR A 136 -30.10 -6.74 0.78
C THR A 136 -30.22 -7.67 -0.42
N GLU A 137 -29.28 -8.61 -0.56
CA GLU A 137 -29.50 -9.87 -1.27
C GLU A 137 -30.44 -10.79 -0.48
#